data_AF-A0A5B1R6T4-F1
#
_entry.id   AF-A0A5B1R6T4-F1
#
_cell.length_a   1.000
_cell.length_b   1.000
_cell.length_c   1.000
_cell.angle_alpha   90.00
_cell.angle_beta   90.00
_cell.angle_gamma   90.00
#
_symmetry.space_group_name_H-M   'P 1'
#
loop_
_entity.id
_entity.type
_entity.pdbx_description
1 polymer ?
#
loop_
_entity_poly.entity_id
_entity_poly.type
_entity_poly.pdbx_seq_one_letter_code
_entity_poly.pdbx_strand_id
1 'polypeptide(L)'
;PFDAPDADLILRSAQSVDFRTHKVILSLASPVFRDMFSVPQPTLDDNGSCFLNGNGYVDGLPMVQMSETTTTLHYLLTAIYPFPPALPASLEEMLLVLAAATKFEMSGALSTICATMHMSGLYNAPLSRQALRIHGIACRHDLEDKA
;
A
#
# COMPACT_ATOMS: atom_id res chain seq x y z
N PRO A 1 -2.93 11.22 8.97
CA PRO A 1 -4.22 10.99 8.30
C PRO A 1 -4.85 9.61 8.57
N PHE A 2 -4.08 8.58 8.95
CA PHE A 2 -4.56 7.21 9.12
C PHE A 2 -4.75 6.85 10.59
N ASP A 3 -5.55 7.64 11.29
CA ASP A 3 -5.87 7.57 12.72
C ASP A 3 -7.39 7.65 12.97
N ALA A 4 -8.19 7.33 11.95
CA ALA A 4 -9.64 7.43 11.98
C ALA A 4 -10.26 6.48 13.04
N PRO A 5 -11.22 6.95 13.85
CA PRO A 5 -11.83 6.15 14.93
C PRO A 5 -12.78 5.06 14.41
N ASP A 6 -13.30 5.22 13.20
CA ASP A 6 -14.21 4.31 12.49
C ASP A 6 -13.50 3.28 11.62
N ALA A 7 -12.16 3.21 11.70
CA ALA A 7 -11.37 2.20 11.01
C ALA A 7 -11.72 0.78 11.47
N ASP A 8 -11.77 -0.15 10.52
CA ASP A 8 -12.12 -1.57 10.73
C ASP A 8 -10.95 -2.53 10.44
N LEU A 9 -9.77 -1.97 10.10
CA LEU A 9 -8.55 -2.69 9.80
C LEU A 9 -7.31 -1.83 10.11
N ILE A 10 -6.27 -2.47 10.63
CA ILE A 10 -4.93 -1.88 10.76
C ILE A 10 -3.99 -2.53 9.76
N LEU A 11 -3.34 -1.72 8.92
CA LEU A 11 -2.18 -2.15 8.15
C LEU A 11 -0.91 -1.75 8.91
N ARG A 12 -0.06 -2.70 9.24
CA ARG A 12 1.22 -2.44 9.91
C ARG A 12 2.35 -2.49 8.90
N SER A 13 3.10 -1.39 8.74
CA SER A 13 4.27 -1.36 7.84
C SER A 13 5.39 -2.30 8.31
N ALA A 14 6.39 -2.54 7.45
CA ALA A 14 7.61 -3.26 7.82
C ALA A 14 8.33 -2.64 9.05
N GLN A 15 8.24 -1.33 9.24
CA GLN A 15 8.82 -0.62 10.40
C GLN A 15 7.88 -0.55 11.62
N SER A 16 6.84 -1.40 11.68
CA SER A 16 5.88 -1.46 12.79
C SER A 16 5.07 -0.17 13.02
N VAL A 17 4.89 0.66 11.99
CA VAL A 17 3.97 1.80 12.03
C VAL A 17 2.58 1.35 11.59
N ASP A 18 1.59 1.71 12.38
CA ASP A 18 0.19 1.31 12.18
C ASP A 18 -0.60 2.36 11.41
N PHE A 19 -1.34 1.90 10.40
CA PHE A 19 -2.24 2.70 9.60
C PHE A 19 -3.67 2.21 9.83
N ARG A 20 -4.50 3.04 10.47
CA ARG A 20 -5.93 2.76 10.63
C ARG A 20 -6.64 3.02 9.30
N THR A 21 -7.28 1.98 8.75
CA THR A 21 -7.84 1.96 7.41
C THR A 21 -9.21 1.26 7.37
N HIS A 22 -9.85 1.32 6.20
CA HIS A 22 -11.16 0.76 5.94
C HIS A 22 -11.06 -0.37 4.90
N LYS A 23 -11.55 -1.56 5.24
CA LYS A 23 -11.60 -2.72 4.35
C LYS A 23 -12.31 -2.38 3.04
N VAL A 24 -13.43 -1.65 3.11
CA VAL A 24 -14.20 -1.26 1.93
C VAL A 24 -13.38 -0.47 0.91
N ILE A 25 -12.59 0.51 1.35
CA ILE A 25 -11.76 1.33 0.45
C ILE A 25 -10.66 0.45 -0.16
N LEU A 26 -10.00 -0.37 0.65
CA LEU A 26 -8.96 -1.28 0.18
C LEU A 26 -9.50 -2.31 -0.82
N SER A 27 -10.69 -2.89 -0.58
CA SER A 27 -11.33 -3.85 -1.49
C SER A 27 -11.80 -3.24 -2.82
N LEU A 28 -12.22 -1.97 -2.80
CA LEU A 28 -12.57 -1.23 -4.01
C LEU A 28 -11.31 -0.90 -4.81
N ALA A 29 -10.23 -0.52 -4.13
CA ALA A 29 -8.97 -0.16 -4.76
C ALA A 29 -8.18 -1.38 -5.28
N SER A 30 -8.33 -2.55 -4.65
CA SER A 30 -7.50 -3.73 -4.90
C SER A 30 -8.31 -5.03 -4.86
N PRO A 31 -8.27 -5.85 -5.93
CA PRO A 31 -8.82 -7.20 -5.89
C PRO A 31 -8.07 -8.09 -4.89
N VAL A 32 -6.74 -7.93 -4.74
CA VAL A 32 -5.93 -8.68 -3.77
C VAL A 32 -6.46 -8.51 -2.35
N PHE A 33 -6.74 -7.26 -1.93
CA PHE A 33 -7.33 -7.01 -0.61
C PHE A 33 -8.77 -7.51 -0.50
N ARG A 34 -9.57 -7.40 -1.57
CA ARG A 34 -10.94 -7.93 -1.61
C ARG A 34 -10.95 -9.44 -1.37
N ASP A 35 -10.10 -10.16 -2.08
CA ASP A 35 -9.99 -11.61 -1.97
C ASP A 35 -9.46 -12.00 -0.58
N MET A 36 -8.46 -11.29 -0.07
CA MET A 36 -7.91 -11.48 1.29
C MET A 36 -9.00 -11.37 2.37
N PHE A 37 -9.91 -10.41 2.25
CA PHE A 37 -10.99 -10.22 3.22
C PHE A 37 -12.21 -11.13 2.98
N SER A 38 -12.32 -11.73 1.80
CA SER A 38 -13.41 -12.67 1.47
C SER A 38 -13.26 -14.03 2.17
N VAL A 39 -12.03 -14.39 2.53
CA VAL A 39 -11.74 -15.65 3.23
C VAL A 39 -12.17 -15.53 4.69
N PRO A 40 -13.05 -16.42 5.20
CA PRO A 40 -13.43 -16.44 6.60
C PRO A 40 -12.17 -16.61 7.47
N GLN A 41 -11.79 -15.55 8.17
CA GLN A 41 -10.76 -15.66 9.20
C GLN A 41 -11.37 -16.43 10.38
N PRO A 42 -10.64 -17.38 11.00
CA PRO A 42 -11.12 -18.02 12.22
C PRO A 42 -11.45 -16.94 13.26
N THR A 43 -12.72 -16.89 13.65
CA THR A 43 -13.28 -15.85 14.52
C THR A 43 -12.67 -15.92 15.92
N LEU A 44 -12.54 -14.75 16.54
CA LEU A 44 -12.25 -14.61 17.97
C LEU A 44 -13.35 -15.30 18.79
N ASP A 45 -12.96 -16.01 19.84
CA ASP A 45 -13.89 -16.48 20.87
C ASP A 45 -14.41 -15.28 21.69
N ASP A 46 -15.57 -15.43 22.34
CA ASP A 46 -16.30 -14.42 23.16
C ASP A 46 -15.46 -13.71 24.25
N ASN A 47 -14.25 -14.19 24.53
CA ASN A 47 -13.29 -13.62 25.47
C ASN A 47 -12.22 -12.71 24.82
N GLY A 48 -12.28 -12.45 23.52
CA GLY A 48 -11.35 -11.53 22.83
C GLY A 48 -9.90 -12.03 22.71
N SER A 49 -9.64 -13.31 22.98
CA SER A 49 -8.33 -13.93 22.77
C SER A 49 -8.36 -14.89 21.58
N CYS A 50 -7.57 -14.62 20.54
CA CYS A 50 -7.40 -15.52 19.41
C CYS A 50 -6.53 -16.74 19.77
N PHE A 51 -6.96 -17.94 19.34
CA PHE A 51 -6.22 -19.21 19.45
C PHE A 51 -5.00 -19.34 18.53
N LEU A 52 -4.62 -18.29 17.81
CA LEU A 52 -3.33 -18.23 17.14
C LEU A 52 -2.40 -17.37 17.99
N ASN A 53 -1.38 -18.01 18.54
CA ASN A 53 -0.30 -17.43 19.33
C ASN A 53 0.04 -15.99 18.90
N GLY A 54 -0.42 -15.00 19.66
CA GLY A 54 0.06 -13.62 19.64
C GLY A 54 -0.18 -12.82 18.34
N ASN A 55 -0.82 -11.65 18.49
CA ASN A 55 -0.51 -10.42 17.74
C ASN A 55 -1.32 -10.13 16.46
N GLY A 56 -2.39 -10.86 16.11
CA GLY A 56 -3.21 -10.57 14.91
C GLY A 56 -4.20 -9.40 15.03
N TYR A 57 -4.31 -8.79 16.20
CA TYR A 57 -5.22 -7.68 16.48
C TYR A 57 -4.50 -6.56 17.24
N VAL A 58 -4.85 -5.32 16.95
CA VAL A 58 -4.36 -4.12 17.63
C VAL A 58 -5.59 -3.25 17.94
N ASP A 59 -5.75 -2.85 19.19
CA ASP A 59 -6.93 -2.10 19.68
C ASP A 59 -8.28 -2.75 19.32
N GLY A 60 -8.34 -4.08 19.31
CA GLY A 60 -9.54 -4.83 18.93
C GLY A 60 -9.83 -4.88 17.42
N LEU A 61 -8.98 -4.26 16.59
CA LEU A 61 -9.08 -4.30 15.13
C LEU A 61 -8.13 -5.36 14.54
N PRO A 62 -8.53 -6.06 13.47
CA PRO A 62 -7.63 -6.97 12.78
C PRO A 62 -6.44 -6.20 12.22
N MET A 63 -5.24 -6.75 12.40
CA MET A 63 -3.99 -6.18 11.94
C MET A 63 -3.37 -7.06 10.87
N VAL A 64 -2.99 -6.45 9.74
CA VAL A 64 -2.28 -7.12 8.64
C VAL A 64 -0.85 -6.57 8.57
N GLN A 65 0.12 -7.45 8.75
CA GLN A 65 1.53 -7.12 8.60
C GLN A 65 1.88 -6.99 7.12
N MET A 66 2.44 -5.85 6.76
CA MET A 66 2.85 -5.51 5.40
C MET A 66 4.37 -5.61 5.25
N SER A 67 4.82 -5.90 4.03
CA SER A 67 6.26 -5.87 3.68
C SER A 67 6.73 -4.47 3.27
N GLU A 68 5.80 -3.59 2.94
CA GLU A 68 6.05 -2.25 2.44
C GLU A 68 6.49 -1.32 3.58
N THR A 69 7.31 -0.33 3.22
CA THR A 69 7.77 0.65 4.19
C THR A 69 6.64 1.59 4.62
N THR A 70 6.79 2.25 5.78
CA THR A 70 5.87 3.29 6.24
C THR A 70 5.65 4.35 5.16
N THR A 71 6.72 4.81 4.52
CA THR A 71 6.66 5.80 3.45
C THR A 71 5.90 5.29 2.23
N THR A 72 6.19 4.06 1.80
CA THR A 72 5.52 3.42 0.66
C THR A 72 4.01 3.29 0.91
N LEU A 73 3.63 2.76 2.07
CA LEU A 73 2.21 2.61 2.44
C LEU A 73 1.53 3.97 2.56
N HIS A 74 2.18 4.97 3.15
CA HIS A 74 1.61 6.30 3.28
C HIS A 74 1.20 6.85 1.90
N TYR A 75 2.12 6.87 0.94
CA TYR A 75 1.83 7.40 -0.39
C TYR A 75 0.82 6.56 -1.16
N LEU A 76 0.94 5.23 -1.09
CA LEU A 76 -0.02 4.32 -1.73
C LEU A 76 -1.44 4.53 -1.19
N LEU A 77 -1.59 4.63 0.14
CA LEU A 77 -2.88 4.86 0.78
C LEU A 77 -3.43 6.26 0.44
N THR A 78 -2.60 7.30 0.39
CA THR A 78 -3.07 8.63 -0.03
C THR A 78 -3.56 8.66 -1.48
N ALA A 79 -3.10 7.74 -2.33
CA ALA A 79 -3.54 7.64 -3.72
C ALA A 79 -4.93 6.99 -3.88
N ILE A 80 -5.41 6.25 -2.87
CA ILE A 80 -6.71 5.54 -2.93
C ILE A 80 -7.76 6.11 -1.96
N TYR A 81 -7.33 6.92 -1.01
CA TYR A 81 -8.22 7.69 -0.15
C TYR A 81 -8.53 9.05 -0.76
N PRO A 82 -9.66 9.69 -0.39
CA PRO A 82 -10.00 11.05 -0.82
C PRO A 82 -9.15 12.11 -0.07
N PHE A 83 -7.84 11.91 -0.02
CA PHE A 83 -6.87 12.87 0.49
C PHE A 83 -6.19 13.60 -0.66
N PRO A 84 -5.63 14.79 -0.42
CA PRO A 84 -4.72 15.40 -1.38
C PRO A 84 -3.58 14.42 -1.69
N PRO A 85 -3.34 14.08 -2.98
CA PRO A 85 -2.31 13.12 -3.33
C PRO A 85 -0.94 13.69 -2.94
N ALA A 86 -0.18 12.91 -2.19
CA ALA A 86 1.19 13.22 -1.85
C ALA A 86 2.12 12.40 -2.74
N LEU A 87 3.22 13.01 -3.20
CA LEU A 87 4.26 12.30 -3.95
C LEU A 87 5.53 12.16 -3.12
N PRO A 88 6.24 11.04 -3.25
CA PRO A 88 7.58 10.91 -2.71
C PRO A 88 8.53 11.95 -3.31
N ALA A 89 9.49 12.40 -2.49
CA ALA A 89 10.51 13.35 -2.93
C ALA A 89 11.59 12.68 -3.80
N SER A 90 11.78 11.37 -3.65
CA SER A 90 12.82 10.62 -4.36
C SER A 90 12.26 9.68 -5.42
N LEU A 91 13.03 9.49 -6.50
CA LEU A 91 12.70 8.52 -7.55
C LEU A 91 12.65 7.08 -7.01
N GLU A 92 13.51 6.75 -6.04
CA GLU A 92 13.56 5.41 -5.45
C GLU A 92 12.28 5.09 -4.67
N GLU A 93 11.84 5.98 -3.79
CA GLU A 93 10.57 5.82 -3.08
C GLU A 93 9.38 5.74 -4.05
N MET A 94 9.41 6.53 -5.12
CA MET A 94 8.38 6.48 -6.16
C MET A 94 8.30 5.12 -6.84
N LEU A 95 9.44 4.52 -7.18
CA LEU A 95 9.47 3.18 -7.74
C LEU A 95 8.95 2.14 -6.75
N LEU A 96 9.25 2.28 -5.46
CA LEU A 96 8.69 1.41 -4.43
C LEU A 96 7.16 1.56 -4.29
N VAL A 97 6.63 2.78 -4.43
CA VAL A 97 5.18 3.02 -4.40
C VAL A 97 4.51 2.43 -5.64
N LEU A 98 5.08 2.62 -6.83
CA LEU A 98 4.58 2.01 -8.06
C LEU A 98 4.64 0.48 -8.00
N ALA A 99 5.74 -0.07 -7.49
CA ALA A 99 5.90 -1.50 -7.22
C ALA A 99 4.79 -2.04 -6.32
N ALA A 100 4.53 -1.35 -5.20
CA ALA A 100 3.47 -1.73 -4.27
C ALA A 100 2.08 -1.63 -4.91
N ALA A 101 1.80 -0.57 -5.66
CA ALA A 101 0.53 -0.41 -6.38
C ALA A 101 0.31 -1.52 -7.40
N THR A 102 1.35 -1.94 -8.12
CA THR A 102 1.30 -3.10 -9.02
C THR A 102 1.08 -4.40 -8.25
N LYS A 103 1.82 -4.63 -7.17
CA LYS A 103 1.70 -5.82 -6.31
C LYS A 103 0.29 -6.02 -5.76
N PHE A 104 -0.38 -4.93 -5.37
CA PHE A 104 -1.76 -4.97 -4.87
C PHE A 104 -2.80 -4.76 -5.98
N GLU A 105 -2.40 -4.75 -7.25
CA GLU A 105 -3.29 -4.57 -8.41
C GLU A 105 -4.17 -3.30 -8.32
N MET A 106 -3.62 -2.21 -7.79
CA MET A 106 -4.31 -0.94 -7.59
C MET A 106 -4.18 -0.03 -8.83
N SER A 107 -4.87 -0.36 -9.92
CA SER A 107 -4.83 0.39 -11.18
C SER A 107 -5.23 1.87 -11.04
N GLY A 108 -6.20 2.17 -10.16
CA GLY A 108 -6.59 3.54 -9.82
C GLY A 108 -5.49 4.32 -9.08
N ALA A 109 -4.75 3.66 -8.19
CA ALA A 109 -3.60 4.26 -7.51
C ALA A 109 -2.48 4.57 -8.50
N LEU A 110 -2.15 3.62 -9.39
CA LEU A 110 -1.16 3.83 -10.46
C LEU A 110 -1.52 5.04 -11.32
N SER A 111 -2.78 5.14 -11.76
CA SER A 111 -3.26 6.26 -12.56
C SER A 111 -3.14 7.60 -11.83
N THR A 112 -3.49 7.63 -10.54
CA THR A 112 -3.40 8.82 -9.69
C THR A 112 -1.95 9.26 -9.47
N ILE A 113 -1.06 8.32 -9.17
CA ILE A 113 0.37 8.59 -8.97
C ILE A 113 0.98 9.13 -10.27
N CYS A 114 0.78 8.45 -11.41
CA CYS A 114 1.28 8.89 -12.71
C CYS A 114 0.74 10.26 -13.11
N ALA A 115 -0.56 10.53 -12.92
CA ALA A 115 -1.14 11.84 -13.21
C ALA A 115 -0.51 12.95 -12.35
N THR A 116 -0.32 12.69 -11.06
CA THR A 116 0.29 13.66 -10.13
C THR A 116 1.78 13.89 -10.50
N MET A 117 2.49 12.85 -10.93
CA MET A 117 3.87 12.98 -11.43
C MET A 117 3.95 13.89 -12.65
N HIS A 118 3.05 13.71 -13.62
CA HIS A 118 3.00 14.55 -14.81
C HIS A 118 2.69 16.01 -14.46
N MET A 119 1.74 16.24 -13.53
CA MET A 119 1.36 17.60 -13.11
C MET A 119 2.48 18.31 -12.33
N SER A 120 3.22 17.59 -11.48
CA SER A 120 4.29 18.18 -10.68
C SER A 120 5.54 18.54 -11.48
N GLY A 121 5.69 18.02 -12.70
CA GLY A 121 6.87 18.26 -13.55
C GLY A 121 8.18 17.68 -13.02
N LEU A 122 8.14 16.95 -11.90
CA LEU A 122 9.31 16.43 -11.18
C LEU A 122 10.07 15.35 -11.97
N TYR A 123 9.45 14.76 -13.00
CA TYR A 123 10.01 13.63 -13.75
C TYR A 123 9.90 13.78 -15.28
N ASN A 124 9.91 15.01 -15.79
CA ASN A 124 9.95 15.31 -17.24
C ASN A 124 11.28 14.95 -17.93
N ALA A 125 12.21 14.29 -17.25
CA ALA A 125 13.44 13.81 -17.87
C ALA A 125 13.14 12.58 -18.73
N PRO A 126 13.68 12.48 -19.96
CA PRO A 126 13.41 11.35 -20.83
C PRO A 126 13.80 10.05 -20.11
N LEU A 127 12.89 9.07 -20.14
CA LEU A 127 13.02 7.75 -19.51
C LEU A 127 14.37 7.09 -19.80
N SER A 128 15.01 7.42 -20.93
CA SER A 128 16.36 6.95 -21.30
C SER A 128 17.44 7.18 -20.25
N ARG A 129 17.42 8.29 -19.49
CA ARG A 129 18.44 8.57 -18.45
C ARG A 129 18.18 7.86 -17.12
N GLN A 130 16.94 7.42 -16.91
CA GLN A 130 16.49 6.75 -15.68
C GLN A 130 16.22 5.26 -15.90
N ALA A 131 16.16 4.79 -17.14
CA ALA A 131 15.85 3.41 -17.53
C ALA A 131 16.76 2.39 -16.84
N LEU A 132 18.06 2.68 -16.71
CA LEU A 132 18.99 1.78 -16.01
C LEU A 132 18.73 1.72 -14.50
N ARG A 133 18.28 2.82 -13.89
CA ARG A 133 17.90 2.84 -12.47
C ARG A 133 16.56 2.15 -12.25
N ILE A 134 15.59 2.40 -13.12
CA ILE A 134 14.28 1.76 -13.11
C ILE A 134 14.44 0.25 -13.30
N HIS A 135 15.25 -0.18 -14.28
CA HIS A 135 15.54 -1.60 -14.52
C HIS A 135 16.30 -2.23 -13.35
N GLY A 136 17.34 -1.57 -12.82
CA GLY A 136 18.09 -2.09 -11.66
C GLY A 136 17.24 -2.23 -10.40
N ILE A 137 16.24 -1.37 -10.21
CA ILE A 137 15.29 -1.44 -9.09
C ILE A 137 14.22 -2.50 -9.39
N ALA A 138 13.70 -2.59 -10.61
CA ALA A 138 12.76 -3.64 -11.04
C ALA A 138 13.35 -5.05 -10.86
N CYS A 139 14.61 -5.27 -11.25
CA CYS A 139 15.33 -6.53 -11.05
C CYS A 139 15.59 -6.84 -9.58
N ARG A 140 15.65 -5.84 -8.70
CA ARG A 140 15.79 -6.06 -7.24
C ARG A 140 14.46 -6.44 -6.58
N HIS A 141 13.34 -6.10 -7.21
CA HIS A 141 11.99 -6.29 -6.67
C HIS A 141 11.14 -7.31 -7.44
N ASP A 142 11.75 -8.09 -8.35
CA ASP A 142 11.10 -9.18 -9.10
C ASP A 142 9.91 -8.71 -9.96
N LEU A 143 9.98 -7.47 -10.47
CA LEU A 143 8.94 -6.86 -11.31
C LEU A 143 9.23 -7.06 -12.80
N GLU A 144 9.59 -8.27 -13.19
CA GLU A 144 9.67 -8.63 -14.60
C GLU A 144 8.29 -9.09 -15.09
N ASP A 145 7.44 -8.15 -15.50
CA ASP A 145 6.65 -8.39 -16.71
C ASP A 145 6.02 -7.12 -17.28
N LYS A 146 6.16 -7.00 -18.61
CA LYS A 146 5.64 -5.96 -19.53
C LYS A 146 6.49 -4.69 -19.66
N ALA A 147 7.66 -4.85 -20.28
CA ALA A 147 8.21 -3.86 -21.20
C ALA A 147 7.66 -4.09 -22.62
#